data_AF-A0A4Q1A426-F1
#
_entry.id   AF-A0A4Q1A426-F1
#
_cell.length_a   1.000
_cell.length_b   1.000
_cell.length_c   1.000
_cell.angle_alpha   90.00
_cell.angle_beta   90.00
_cell.angle_gamma   90.00
#
_symmetry.space_group_name_H-M   'P 1'
#
loop_
_entity.id
_entity.type
_entity.pdbx_description
1 polymer ?
#
loop_
_entity_poly.entity_id
_entity_poly.type
_entity_poly.pdbx_seq_one_letter_code
_entity_poly.pdbx_strand_id
1 'polypeptide(L)' 'EMVRMVDTMIFTNEHGEVCPAGWNKGDEGMKADKDGVADYLANNEGKL' A
#
# COMPACT_ATOMS: atom_id res chain seq x y z
N GLU A 1 -11.79 9.70 5.29
CA GLU A 1 -12.13 8.34 4.79
C GLU A 1 -12.60 8.25 3.34
N MET A 2 -13.69 8.91 2.88
CA MET A 2 -14.12 8.75 1.47
C MET A 2 -13.06 9.18 0.44
N VAL A 3 -12.37 10.29 0.67
CA VAL A 3 -11.28 10.77 -0.21
C VAL A 3 -10.11 9.78 -0.23
N ARG A 4 -9.75 9.23 0.94
CA ARG A 4 -8.68 8.23 1.07
C ARG A 4 -8.96 6.96 0.26
N MET A 5 -10.22 6.50 0.24
CA MET A 5 -10.61 5.35 -0.58
C MET A 5 -10.46 5.63 -2.09
N VAL A 6 -10.82 6.84 -2.52
CA VAL A 6 -10.63 7.26 -3.92
C VAL A 6 -9.14 7.31 -4.27
N ASP A 7 -8.31 7.89 -3.41
CA ASP A 7 -6.86 7.93 -3.61
C ASP A 7 -6.26 6.52 -3.68
N THR A 8 -6.66 5.59 -2.79
CA THR A 8 -6.20 4.20 -2.84
C THR A 8 -6.61 3.49 -4.12
N MET A 9 -7.81 3.77 -4.64
CA MET A 9 -8.30 3.18 -5.88
C MET A 9 -7.53 3.70 -7.09
N ILE A 10 -7.24 5.00 -7.14
CA ILE A 10 -6.42 5.60 -8.21
C ILE A 10 -5.01 5.01 -8.18
N PHE A 11 -4.36 4.99 -7.02
CA PHE A 11 -3.02 4.42 -6.87
C PHE A 11 -2.95 2.95 -7.32
N THR A 12 -3.90 2.13 -6.88
CA THR A 12 -3.96 0.72 -7.25
C THR A 12 -4.14 0.53 -8.76
N ASN A 13 -4.93 1.38 -9.42
CA ASN A 13 -5.12 1.32 -10.87
C ASN A 13 -3.90 1.81 -11.66
N GLU A 14 -3.19 2.83 -11.18
CA GLU A 14 -2.03 3.42 -11.86
C GLU A 14 -0.77 2.57 -11.68
N HIS A 15 -0.54 2.03 -10.49
CA HIS A 15 0.68 1.30 -10.13
C HIS A 15 0.53 -0.22 -10.16
N GLY A 16 -0.69 -0.75 -10.07
CA GLY A 16 -0.93 -2.19 -9.94
C GLY A 16 -0.52 -2.76 -8.58
N GLU A 17 -0.30 -1.90 -7.59
CA GLU A 17 0.12 -2.23 -6.22
C GLU A 17 -1.03 -2.00 -5.24
N VAL A 18 -1.09 -2.79 -4.16
CA VAL A 18 -2.13 -2.66 -3.15
C VAL A 18 -1.73 -1.68 -2.06
N CYS A 19 -2.73 -0.98 -1.52
CA CYS A 19 -2.53 -0.01 -0.43
C CYS A 19 -2.57 -0.72 0.94
N PRO A 20 -1.49 -0.71 1.73
CA PRO A 20 -1.44 -1.29 3.08
C PRO A 20 -2.34 -0.54 4.08
N ALA A 21 -2.51 -1.10 5.27
CA ALA A 21 -3.34 -0.49 6.31
C ALA A 21 -2.80 0.89 6.71
N GLY A 22 -3.67 1.89 6.77
CA GLY A 22 -3.28 3.27 7.09
C GLY A 22 -2.62 4.05 5.95
N TRP A 23 -2.53 3.48 4.75
CA TRP A 23 -1.93 4.14 3.58
C TRP A 23 -2.59 5.50 3.28
N ASN A 24 -1.73 6.49 3.00
CA ASN A 24 -2.08 7.81 2.48
C ASN A 24 -1.30 8.11 1.20
N LYS A 25 -1.77 9.10 0.44
CA LYS A 25 -1.11 9.54 -0.79
C LYS A 25 0.35 9.93 -0.53
N GLY A 26 1.27 9.21 -1.16
CA GLY A 26 2.72 9.38 -0.99
C GLY A 26 3.39 8.26 -0.18
N ASP A 27 2.62 7.39 0.47
CA ASP A 27 3.14 6.20 1.13
C ASP A 27 3.45 5.09 0.12
N GLU A 28 4.38 4.21 0.49
CA GLU A 28 4.78 3.06 -0.32
C GLU A 28 3.62 2.06 -0.48
N GLY A 29 3.41 1.61 -1.71
CA GLY A 29 2.51 0.51 -2.03
C GLY A 29 3.10 -0.84 -1.62
N MET A 30 2.27 -1.87 -1.65
CA MET A 30 2.69 -3.24 -1.42
C MET A 30 2.34 -4.09 -2.65
N LYS A 31 3.26 -4.92 -3.11
CA LYS A 31 2.94 -5.87 -4.19
C LYS A 31 2.03 -6.98 -3.67
N ALA A 32 1.03 -7.36 -4.46
CA ALA A 32 0.02 -8.36 -4.12
C ALA A 32 0.51 -9.80 -4.30
N ASP A 33 1.77 -10.07 -3.94
CA ASP A 33 2.39 -11.40 -3.99
C ASP A 33 3.06 -11.72 -2.64
N LYS A 34 3.45 -12.98 -2.44
CA LYS A 34 4.00 -13.43 -1.14
C LYS A 34 5.31 -12.74 -0.81
N ASP A 35 6.16 -12.55 -1.82
CA ASP A 35 7.48 -11.97 -1.66
C ASP A 35 7.37 -10.47 -1.36
N GLY A 36 6.49 -9.76 -2.05
CA GLY A 36 6.21 -8.34 -1.83
C GLY A 36 5.54 -8.03 -0.50
N VAL A 37 4.70 -8.94 0.01
CA VAL A 37 4.19 -8.84 1.39
C VAL A 37 5.32 -9.05 2.40
N ALA A 38 6.20 -10.03 2.18
CA ALA A 38 7.34 -10.27 3.07
C ALA A 38 8.31 -9.08 3.08
N ASP A 39 8.63 -8.53 1.92
CA ASP A 39 9.49 -7.35 1.76
C ASP A 39 8.87 -6.11 2.39
N TYR A 40 7.57 -5.87 2.18
CA TYR A 40 6.88 -4.74 2.78
C TYR A 40 6.87 -4.83 4.32
N LEU A 41 6.58 -6.02 4.87
CA LEU A 41 6.59 -6.24 6.32
C LEU A 41 7.99 -6.07 6.90
N ALA A 42 9.02 -6.63 6.27
CA ALA A 42 10.41 -6.51 6.74
C ALA A 42 10.90 -5.05 6.75
N ASN A 43 10.50 -4.25 5.77
CA ASN A 43 10.88 -2.83 5.69
C ASN A 43 10.03 -1.91 6.59
N ASN A 44 8.84 -2.35 7.01
CA ASN A 44 7.90 -1.54 7.78
C ASN A 44 7.60 -2.10 9.18
N GLU A 45 8.42 -3.02 9.72
CA GLU A 45 8.21 -3.64 11.05
C GLU A 45 7.98 -2.63 12.18
N GLY A 46 8.61 -1.45 12.12
CA GLY A 46 8.44 -0.39 13.13
C GLY A 46 7.20 0.50 12.95
N LYS A 47 6.42 0.33 11.88
CA LYS A 47 5.20 1.10 11.57
C LYS A 47 3.90 0.27 11.66
N LEU A 48 4.03 -1.04 11.88
CA LEU A 48 2.92 -1.96 12.19
C LEU A 48 2.51 -1.82 13.67
#